data_AF-A0A6G3Z3J2-F1
#
_entry.id   AF-A0A6G3Z3J2-F1
#
_cell.length_a   1.000
_cell.length_b   1.000
_cell.length_c   1.000
_cell.angle_alpha   90.00
_cell.angle_beta   90.00
_cell.angle_gamma   90.00
#
_symmetry.space_group_name_H-M   'P 1'
#
loop_
_entity.id
_entity.type
_entity.pdbx_description
1 polymer ?
#
loop_
_entity_poly.entity_id
_entity_poly.type
_entity_poly.pdbx_seq_one_letter_code
_entity_poly.pdbx_strand_id
1 'polypeptide(L)'
;MYCVKLTLQPTAGMTFRILPGSILNIATYPFVPPTTFSGFLRRLGMLSVGLELPETRINKENPPTYVLPPRYLALGAYPAQKSWCGVHRTYRKGMREFNHDSFSKIYQEKDRANFQLHTWEYLIAEELVGYIAADTPEGLEHFQDLEAYGCKLGKEGFAFVSETSEIVELKRATIAAMPSTILPMEALLQSNQIIGGCDIYNLYRYQQPNSASSDSERAGFLDSEPSNIEGFVPFVAGYFSQNLSHPPMLEYYTDHEDIYIPLALINLLRGEIHA
;
A
#
# COMPACT_ATOMS: atom_id res chain seq x y z
N MET A 1 -11.20 -14.48 -11.06
CA MET A 1 -10.04 -13.75 -10.50
C MET A 1 -9.67 -14.48 -9.22
N TYR A 2 -8.38 -14.55 -8.91
CA TYR A 2 -7.89 -15.25 -7.72
C TYR A 2 -7.23 -14.27 -6.78
N CYS A 3 -7.26 -14.57 -5.48
CA CYS A 3 -6.72 -13.71 -4.44
C CYS A 3 -5.98 -14.51 -3.38
N VAL A 4 -4.90 -13.93 -2.85
CA VAL A 4 -4.27 -14.37 -1.60
C VAL A 4 -4.39 -13.25 -0.59
N LYS A 5 -4.86 -13.60 0.61
CA LYS A 5 -4.87 -12.72 1.79
C LYS A 5 -3.57 -12.96 2.57
N LEU A 6 -2.90 -11.88 2.95
CA LEU A 6 -1.75 -11.94 3.88
C LEU A 6 -2.09 -11.16 5.14
N THR A 7 -1.91 -11.81 6.27
CA THR A 7 -1.89 -11.14 7.57
C THR A 7 -0.48 -10.59 7.79
N LEU A 8 -0.35 -9.31 8.06
CA LEU A 8 0.92 -8.65 8.37
C LEU A 8 0.91 -8.23 9.83
N GLN A 9 2.03 -8.46 10.50
CA GLN A 9 2.25 -8.02 11.87
C GLN A 9 3.29 -6.88 11.89
N PRO A 10 2.86 -5.62 12.08
CA PRO A 10 3.76 -4.50 12.29
C PRO A 10 4.54 -4.66 13.60
N THR A 11 5.83 -4.30 13.60
CA THR A 11 6.66 -4.35 14.81
C THR A 11 6.90 -2.97 15.44
N ALA A 12 6.48 -1.90 14.76
CA ALA A 12 6.59 -0.52 15.23
C ALA A 12 5.55 0.38 14.52
N GLY A 13 5.44 1.64 14.96
CA GLY A 13 4.66 2.64 14.24
C GLY A 13 5.20 2.85 12.82
N MET A 14 4.31 2.85 11.84
CA MET A 14 4.65 2.94 10.41
C MET A 14 4.29 4.30 9.84
N THR A 15 4.97 4.71 8.77
CA THR A 15 4.67 5.98 8.08
C THR A 15 4.56 5.78 6.58
N PHE A 16 3.36 6.05 6.05
CA PHE A 16 2.99 6.00 4.63
C PHE A 16 2.64 7.40 4.16
N ARG A 17 3.62 8.11 3.58
CA ARG A 17 3.48 9.54 3.27
C ARG A 17 2.35 9.81 2.28
N ILE A 18 1.42 10.68 2.67
CA ILE A 18 0.37 11.19 1.78
C ILE A 18 0.94 12.13 0.72
N LEU A 19 1.86 13.02 1.11
CA LEU A 19 2.51 13.97 0.21
C LEU A 19 4.02 13.70 0.13
N PRO A 20 4.58 13.44 -1.07
CA PRO A 20 6.01 13.34 -1.25
C PRO A 20 6.68 14.70 -0.96
N GLY A 21 7.89 14.67 -0.41
CA GLY A 21 8.68 15.89 -0.18
C GLY A 21 8.33 16.74 1.05
N SER A 22 7.16 16.56 1.68
CA SER A 22 6.86 17.27 2.93
C SER A 22 7.81 16.83 4.05
N ILE A 23 8.57 17.78 4.59
CA ILE A 23 9.52 17.59 5.69
C ILE A 23 9.03 18.21 7.01
N LEU A 24 8.09 19.16 6.93
CA LEU A 24 7.53 19.87 8.08
C LEU A 24 6.31 19.15 8.65
N ASN A 25 5.42 18.67 7.79
CA ASN A 25 4.19 17.98 8.18
C ASN A 25 4.11 16.64 7.44
N ILE A 26 4.53 15.58 8.12
CA ILE A 26 4.52 14.23 7.58
C ILE A 26 3.23 13.56 8.04
N ALA A 27 2.24 13.58 7.16
CA ALA A 27 0.98 12.88 7.35
C ALA A 27 1.07 11.44 6.81
N THR A 28 0.33 10.52 7.42
CA THR A 28 0.32 9.10 7.05
C THR A 28 -1.07 8.63 6.62
N TYR A 29 -1.13 7.72 5.65
CA TYR A 29 -2.35 6.94 5.41
C TYR A 29 -2.64 6.02 6.62
N PRO A 30 -3.92 5.78 6.96
CA PRO A 30 -4.31 4.84 8.02
C PRO A 30 -4.35 3.37 7.54
N PHE A 31 -3.72 3.09 6.40
CA PHE A 31 -3.57 1.79 5.76
C PHE A 31 -2.28 1.80 4.92
N VAL A 32 -1.86 0.65 4.41
CA VAL A 32 -0.74 0.53 3.46
C VAL A 32 -1.26 0.76 2.05
N PRO A 33 -0.82 1.82 1.34
CA PRO A 33 -1.28 2.07 -0.02
C PRO A 33 -0.87 0.95 -1.00
N PRO A 34 -1.66 0.68 -2.06
CA PRO A 34 -1.36 -0.30 -3.10
C PRO A 34 0.09 -0.26 -3.63
N THR A 35 0.60 0.94 -3.91
CA THR A 35 1.98 1.15 -4.40
C THR A 35 3.04 0.75 -3.37
N THR A 36 2.84 1.16 -2.11
CA THR A 36 3.76 0.79 -1.02
C THR A 36 3.72 -0.72 -0.76
N PHE A 37 2.53 -1.31 -0.80
CA PHE A 37 2.37 -2.75 -0.59
C PHE A 37 3.01 -3.57 -1.71
N SER A 38 2.86 -3.15 -2.98
CA SER A 38 3.52 -3.76 -4.12
C SER A 38 5.05 -3.82 -3.96
N GLY A 39 5.68 -2.69 -3.61
CA GLY A 39 7.13 -2.65 -3.38
C GLY A 39 7.58 -3.43 -2.14
N PHE A 40 6.76 -3.51 -1.10
CA PHE A 40 7.02 -4.37 0.06
C PHE A 40 7.04 -5.85 -0.34
N LEU A 41 5.99 -6.32 -1.03
CA LEU A 41 5.89 -7.72 -1.46
C LEU A 41 7.00 -8.11 -2.43
N ARG A 42 7.34 -7.22 -3.37
CA ARG A 42 8.47 -7.44 -4.28
C ARG A 42 9.78 -7.71 -3.53
N ARG A 43 10.04 -6.95 -2.47
CA ARG A 43 11.23 -7.18 -1.62
C ARG A 43 11.14 -8.48 -0.84
N LEU A 44 9.96 -8.88 -0.36
CA LEU A 44 9.80 -10.18 0.28
C LEU A 44 10.05 -11.33 -0.70
N GLY A 45 9.55 -11.23 -1.94
CA GLY A 45 9.82 -12.21 -3.00
C GLY A 45 11.31 -12.33 -3.34
N MET A 46 12.06 -11.23 -3.31
CA MET A 46 13.52 -11.28 -3.45
C MET A 46 14.18 -12.02 -2.26
N LEU A 47 13.77 -11.70 -1.03
CA LEU A 47 14.30 -12.34 0.18
C LEU A 47 13.98 -13.84 0.24
N SER A 48 12.81 -14.27 -0.23
CA SER A 48 12.38 -15.67 -0.16
C SER A 48 13.25 -16.61 -1.00
N VAL A 49 13.85 -16.10 -2.07
CA VAL A 49 14.82 -16.84 -2.90
C VAL A 49 16.28 -16.55 -2.56
N GLY A 50 16.54 -15.88 -1.43
CA GLY A 50 17.89 -15.61 -0.93
C GLY A 50 18.61 -14.45 -1.62
N LEU A 51 17.90 -13.56 -2.32
CA LEU A 51 18.50 -12.36 -2.90
C LEU A 51 18.65 -11.26 -1.84
N GLU A 52 19.70 -10.47 -1.96
CA GLU A 52 19.89 -9.27 -1.16
C GLU A 52 19.00 -8.13 -1.64
N LEU A 53 18.58 -7.26 -0.70
CA LEU A 53 17.79 -6.08 -1.04
C LEU A 53 18.67 -5.02 -1.69
N PRO A 54 18.22 -4.39 -2.79
CA PRO A 54 19.02 -3.44 -3.56
C PRO A 54 19.29 -2.17 -2.74
N GLU A 55 20.53 -1.68 -2.78
CA GLU A 55 20.91 -0.42 -2.15
C GLU A 55 20.33 0.78 -2.91
N THR A 56 19.32 1.43 -2.34
CA THR A 56 18.64 2.58 -2.97
C THR A 56 19.45 3.88 -2.93
N ARG A 57 20.70 3.86 -2.43
CA ARG A 57 21.57 5.05 -2.33
C ARG A 57 22.47 5.27 -3.55
N ILE A 58 22.62 4.27 -4.41
CA ILE A 58 23.65 4.25 -5.47
C ILE A 58 23.29 5.17 -6.65
N ASN A 59 22.00 5.43 -6.91
CA ASN A 59 21.56 6.31 -8.00
C ASN A 59 20.55 7.35 -7.50
N LYS A 60 21.05 8.52 -7.05
CA LYS A 60 20.21 9.60 -6.50
C LYS A 60 19.34 10.28 -7.55
N GLU A 61 19.74 10.28 -8.82
CA GLU A 61 19.03 10.99 -9.90
C GLU A 61 17.89 10.16 -10.47
N ASN A 62 18.07 8.85 -10.60
CA ASN A 62 17.03 7.93 -11.04
C ASN A 62 17.09 6.61 -10.25
N PRO A 63 16.59 6.58 -9.00
CA PRO A 63 16.65 5.38 -8.18
C PRO A 63 15.82 4.27 -8.83
N PRO A 64 16.36 3.04 -8.92
CA PRO A 64 15.61 1.91 -9.46
C PRO A 64 14.35 1.65 -8.63
N THR A 65 13.25 1.35 -9.32
CA THR A 65 11.96 1.03 -8.69
C THR A 65 11.76 -0.48 -8.71
N TYR A 66 11.29 -1.05 -7.60
CA TYR A 66 11.01 -2.48 -7.48
C TYR A 66 9.57 -2.66 -7.03
N VAL A 67 8.72 -3.17 -7.92
CA VAL A 67 7.29 -3.41 -7.70
C VAL A 67 6.91 -4.79 -8.23
N LEU A 68 5.72 -5.26 -7.86
CA LEU A 68 5.18 -6.50 -8.43
C LEU A 68 4.99 -6.37 -9.96
N PRO A 69 5.17 -7.47 -10.71
CA PRO A 69 4.90 -7.51 -12.14
C PRO A 69 3.39 -7.31 -12.41
N PRO A 70 3.01 -6.82 -13.60
CA PRO A 70 1.63 -6.42 -13.93
C PRO A 70 0.55 -7.49 -13.70
N ARG A 71 0.93 -8.78 -13.75
CA ARG A 71 0.00 -9.90 -13.50
C ARG A 71 -0.53 -9.95 -12.06
N TYR A 72 0.19 -9.36 -11.11
CA TYR A 72 -0.22 -9.30 -9.71
C TYR A 72 -0.65 -7.88 -9.35
N LEU A 73 -1.83 -7.77 -8.77
CA LEU A 73 -2.39 -6.53 -8.27
C LEU A 73 -2.29 -6.49 -6.75
N ALA A 74 -1.34 -5.71 -6.23
CA ALA A 74 -1.32 -5.38 -4.81
C ALA A 74 -2.45 -4.39 -4.50
N LEU A 75 -3.42 -4.77 -3.68
CA LEU A 75 -4.60 -3.97 -3.39
C LEU A 75 -4.46 -3.11 -2.12
N GLY A 76 -3.25 -3.07 -1.54
CA GLY A 76 -2.97 -2.46 -0.25
C GLY A 76 -3.14 -3.45 0.91
N ALA A 77 -2.88 -2.96 2.12
CA ALA A 77 -3.13 -3.70 3.36
C ALA A 77 -3.80 -2.81 4.41
N TYR A 78 -4.78 -3.35 5.10
CA TYR A 78 -5.77 -2.59 5.87
C TYR A 78 -5.85 -3.10 7.30
N PRO A 79 -6.03 -2.23 8.32
CA PRO A 79 -6.25 -2.69 9.70
C PRO A 79 -7.33 -3.76 9.79
N ALA A 80 -7.04 -4.86 10.51
CA ALA A 80 -8.03 -5.90 10.72
C ALA A 80 -9.17 -5.36 11.60
N GLN A 81 -10.43 -5.67 11.26
CA GLN A 81 -11.62 -5.07 11.89
C GLN A 81 -11.69 -5.22 13.42
N LYS A 82 -11.07 -6.26 13.97
CA LYS A 82 -11.08 -6.56 15.42
C LYS A 82 -9.75 -6.22 16.13
N SER A 83 -8.78 -5.69 15.39
CA SER A 83 -7.47 -5.33 15.91
C SER A 83 -7.42 -3.85 16.25
N TRP A 84 -6.64 -3.47 17.25
CA TRP A 84 -6.46 -2.06 17.57
C TRP A 84 -5.65 -1.36 16.46
N CYS A 85 -6.14 -0.21 16.00
CA CYS A 85 -5.41 0.66 15.08
C CYS A 85 -5.69 2.14 15.34
N GLY A 86 -4.74 3.00 14.98
CA GLY A 86 -4.89 4.43 15.04
C GLY A 86 -3.70 5.19 14.46
N VAL A 87 -3.96 6.43 14.03
CA VAL A 87 -2.90 7.35 13.61
C VAL A 87 -2.49 8.22 14.80
N HIS A 88 -1.24 8.08 15.24
CA HIS A 88 -0.67 8.89 16.31
C HIS A 88 0.20 10.02 15.74
N ARG A 89 -0.11 11.26 16.11
CA ARG A 89 0.67 12.44 15.70
C ARG A 89 1.63 12.86 16.81
N THR A 90 2.91 12.94 16.45
CA THR A 90 3.96 13.50 17.29
C THR A 90 4.34 14.90 16.84
N TYR A 91 4.80 15.71 17.80
CA TYR A 91 5.28 17.06 17.59
C TYR A 91 6.76 17.13 17.94
N ARG A 92 7.59 17.66 17.04
CA ARG A 92 9.05 17.76 17.21
C ARG A 92 9.51 19.19 16.92
N LYS A 93 10.48 19.68 17.68
CA LYS A 93 11.17 20.95 17.35
C LYS A 93 12.37 20.62 16.47
N GLY A 94 12.39 21.16 15.25
CA GLY A 94 13.48 20.99 14.27
C GLY A 94 14.04 22.35 13.83
N MET A 95 15.22 22.37 13.22
CA MET A 95 15.77 23.58 12.60
C MET A 95 15.04 23.89 11.29
N ARG A 96 14.76 25.17 11.03
CA ARG A 96 14.11 25.65 9.78
C ARG A 96 14.99 25.42 8.54
N GLU A 97 16.32 25.52 8.69
CA GLU A 97 17.29 25.17 7.65
C GLU A 97 17.53 23.66 7.67
N PHE A 98 16.55 22.91 7.14
CA PHE A 98 16.55 21.46 7.19
C PHE A 98 17.42 20.86 6.08
N ASN A 99 18.57 20.30 6.46
CA ASN A 99 19.37 19.38 5.66
C ASN A 99 19.27 17.98 6.31
N HIS A 100 18.92 16.96 5.51
CA HIS A 100 18.84 15.56 5.94
C HIS A 100 20.13 15.02 6.59
N ASP A 101 21.29 15.60 6.29
CA ASP A 101 22.61 15.19 6.79
C ASP A 101 22.95 15.77 8.17
N SER A 102 22.15 16.70 8.72
CA SER A 102 22.45 17.44 9.95
C SER A 102 21.73 16.93 11.21
N PHE A 103 21.22 15.70 11.19
CA PHE A 103 20.12 15.22 12.04
C PHE A 103 20.39 15.12 13.56
N SER A 104 21.60 15.37 14.07
CA SER A 104 21.91 15.12 15.48
C SER A 104 23.09 15.92 16.02
N LYS A 105 22.99 17.25 16.06
CA LYS A 105 23.93 18.09 16.82
C LYS A 105 23.24 18.64 18.07
N ILE A 106 23.84 18.40 19.25
CA ILE A 106 23.49 19.08 20.50
C ILE A 106 24.03 20.51 20.38
N TYR A 107 23.14 21.50 20.41
CA TYR A 107 23.52 22.92 20.27
C TYR A 107 23.62 23.61 21.63
N GLN A 108 24.60 24.52 21.75
CA GLN A 108 24.77 25.45 22.87
C GLN A 108 24.23 26.84 22.49
N GLU A 109 23.54 27.48 23.42
CA GLU A 109 22.64 28.66 23.33
C GLU A 109 23.08 29.93 22.54
N LYS A 110 24.29 30.00 21.97
CA LYS A 110 24.81 31.25 21.42
C LYS A 110 24.37 31.59 19.99
N ASP A 111 23.82 30.63 19.24
CA ASP A 111 23.17 30.87 17.95
C ASP A 111 21.65 30.81 18.14
N ARG A 112 20.94 31.92 17.88
CA ARG A 112 19.47 31.94 17.81
C ARG A 112 19.02 31.12 16.60
N ALA A 113 18.95 29.81 16.75
CA ALA A 113 18.45 28.92 15.70
C ALA A 113 16.95 29.17 15.48
N ASN A 114 16.57 29.35 14.21
CA ASN A 114 15.17 29.41 13.79
C ASN A 114 14.55 28.01 13.95
N PHE A 115 14.02 27.70 15.13
CA PHE A 115 13.28 26.46 15.35
C PHE A 115 11.91 26.52 14.69
N GLN A 116 11.51 25.44 14.05
CA GLN A 116 10.18 25.23 13.51
C GLN A 116 9.56 23.97 14.14
N LEU A 117 8.24 24.00 14.34
CA LEU A 117 7.49 22.84 14.78
C LEU A 117 7.27 21.91 13.58
N HIS A 118 7.67 20.66 13.73
CA HIS A 118 7.44 19.60 12.76
C HIS A 118 6.41 18.64 13.33
N THR A 119 5.52 18.14 12.47
CA THR A 119 4.59 17.07 12.83
C THR A 119 4.92 15.79 12.08
N TRP A 120 4.81 14.67 12.77
CA TRP A 120 5.02 13.35 12.18
C TRP A 120 3.97 12.38 12.67
N GLU A 121 3.26 11.78 11.74
CA GLU A 121 2.22 10.78 11.99
C GLU A 121 2.73 9.35 11.80
N TYR A 122 2.28 8.48 12.70
CA TYR A 122 2.53 7.05 12.68
C TYR A 122 1.21 6.31 12.66
N LEU A 123 1.01 5.42 11.69
CA LEU A 123 0.01 4.38 11.81
C LEU A 123 0.52 3.36 12.82
N ILE A 124 -0.23 3.16 13.88
CA ILE A 124 -0.01 2.08 14.83
C ILE A 124 -1.17 1.10 14.64
N ALA A 125 -0.86 -0.15 14.32
CA ALA A 125 -1.83 -1.20 14.11
C ALA A 125 -1.24 -2.50 14.64
N GLU A 126 -2.07 -3.32 15.30
CA GLU A 126 -1.67 -4.66 15.75
C GLU A 126 -1.56 -5.63 14.58
N GLU A 127 -2.49 -5.51 13.62
CA GLU A 127 -2.62 -6.41 12.48
C GLU A 127 -3.08 -5.65 11.24
N LEU A 128 -2.52 -5.99 10.09
CA LEU A 128 -3.00 -5.52 8.78
C LEU A 128 -3.31 -6.72 7.89
N VAL A 129 -4.39 -6.63 7.14
CA VAL A 129 -4.77 -7.61 6.12
C VAL A 129 -4.49 -7.04 4.74
N GLY A 130 -3.52 -7.64 4.06
CA GLY A 130 -3.18 -7.35 2.67
C GLY A 130 -3.86 -8.29 1.69
N TYR A 131 -4.15 -7.79 0.48
CA TYR A 131 -4.73 -8.59 -0.59
C TYR A 131 -3.90 -8.44 -1.87
N ILE A 132 -3.63 -9.58 -2.52
CA ILE A 132 -3.05 -9.62 -3.87
C ILE A 132 -3.99 -10.39 -4.76
N ALA A 133 -4.34 -9.81 -5.90
CA ALA A 133 -5.19 -10.43 -6.89
C ALA A 133 -4.43 -10.72 -8.20
N ALA A 134 -4.84 -11.79 -8.89
CA ALA A 134 -4.37 -12.14 -10.23
C ALA A 134 -5.52 -12.71 -11.07
N ASP A 135 -5.41 -12.66 -12.39
CA ASP A 135 -6.42 -13.26 -13.27
C ASP A 135 -6.44 -14.78 -13.18
N THR A 136 -5.27 -15.38 -12.94
CA THR A 136 -5.05 -16.81 -12.88
C THR A 136 -4.38 -17.18 -11.55
N PRO A 137 -4.51 -18.43 -11.06
CA PRO A 137 -3.94 -18.82 -9.78
C PRO A 137 -2.42 -19.03 -9.85
N GLU A 138 -1.84 -19.19 -11.04
CA GLU A 138 -0.42 -19.50 -11.22
C GLU A 138 0.49 -18.37 -10.72
N GLY A 139 1.49 -18.74 -9.93
CA GLY A 139 2.42 -17.84 -9.25
C GLY A 139 1.87 -17.17 -8.00
N LEU A 140 0.58 -17.33 -7.66
CA LEU A 140 0.05 -16.87 -6.38
C LEU A 140 0.57 -17.71 -5.20
N GLU A 141 0.94 -18.97 -5.45
CA GLU A 141 1.56 -19.87 -4.47
C GLU A 141 2.84 -19.27 -3.87
N HIS A 142 3.60 -18.50 -4.64
CA HIS A 142 4.81 -17.84 -4.16
C HIS A 142 4.54 -16.81 -3.06
N PHE A 143 3.31 -16.27 -2.97
CA PHE A 143 2.93 -15.37 -1.86
C PHE A 143 2.62 -16.15 -0.59
N GLN A 144 2.21 -17.42 -0.70
CA GLN A 144 1.98 -18.30 0.45
C GLN A 144 3.31 -18.68 1.12
N ASP A 145 4.38 -18.79 0.33
CA ASP A 145 5.75 -19.04 0.82
C ASP A 145 6.37 -17.84 1.57
N LEU A 146 5.68 -16.69 1.65
CA LEU A 146 6.19 -15.48 2.31
C LEU A 146 5.97 -15.45 3.82
N GLU A 147 5.32 -16.46 4.41
CA GLU A 147 5.13 -16.55 5.85
C GLU A 147 6.48 -16.42 6.60
N ALA A 148 6.48 -15.65 7.70
CA ALA A 148 7.65 -15.28 8.48
C ALA A 148 8.70 -14.38 7.78
N TYR A 149 8.55 -14.04 6.49
CA TYR A 149 9.39 -13.03 5.85
C TYR A 149 8.94 -11.62 6.23
N GLY A 150 9.91 -10.76 6.54
CA GLY A 150 9.66 -9.39 6.93
C GLY A 150 10.75 -8.44 6.44
N CYS A 151 10.34 -7.22 6.15
CA CYS A 151 11.28 -6.15 5.83
C CYS A 151 10.69 -4.78 6.20
N LYS A 152 11.44 -3.73 5.88
CA LYS A 152 10.99 -2.35 6.03
C LYS A 152 9.70 -2.11 5.23
N LEU A 153 8.69 -1.54 5.87
CA LEU A 153 7.41 -1.21 5.26
C LEU A 153 7.15 0.30 5.38
N GLY A 154 7.03 0.98 4.23
CA GLY A 154 6.88 2.44 4.19
C GLY A 154 8.18 3.22 4.45
N LYS A 155 8.06 4.49 4.85
CA LYS A 155 9.22 5.36 5.13
C LYS A 155 9.89 4.99 6.46
N GLU A 156 9.08 4.76 7.47
CA GLU A 156 9.45 4.24 8.78
C GLU A 156 8.50 3.08 9.06
N GLY A 157 8.98 2.04 9.73
CA GLY A 157 8.20 0.84 10.02
C GLY A 157 8.83 -0.43 9.47
N PHE A 158 8.49 -1.53 10.12
CA PHE A 158 8.86 -2.88 9.75
C PHE A 158 7.65 -3.77 10.01
N ALA A 159 7.39 -4.70 9.10
CA ALA A 159 6.34 -5.69 9.25
C ALA A 159 6.82 -7.00 8.64
N PHE A 160 6.29 -8.10 9.15
CA PHE A 160 6.47 -9.43 8.58
C PHE A 160 5.11 -10.07 8.29
N VAL A 161 5.11 -11.06 7.41
CA VAL A 161 3.92 -11.84 7.10
C VAL A 161 3.67 -12.83 8.23
N SER A 162 2.58 -12.55 8.92
CA SER A 162 1.81 -13.36 9.86
C SER A 162 1.53 -14.79 9.46
N GLU A 163 0.77 -14.83 8.37
CA GLU A 163 -0.08 -15.91 7.94
C GLU A 163 -0.49 -15.56 6.50
N THR A 164 -0.71 -16.59 5.70
CA THR A 164 -1.20 -16.47 4.33
C THR A 164 -2.40 -17.38 4.16
N SER A 165 -3.44 -16.91 3.48
CA SER A 165 -4.59 -17.77 3.15
C SER A 165 -4.25 -18.79 2.07
N GLU A 166 -5.14 -19.76 1.87
CA GLU A 166 -5.24 -20.47 0.60
C GLU A 166 -5.56 -19.49 -0.55
N ILE A 167 -5.32 -19.92 -1.79
CA ILE A 167 -5.71 -19.17 -2.98
C ILE A 167 -7.24 -19.20 -3.10
N VAL A 168 -7.87 -18.03 -3.00
CA VAL A 168 -9.33 -17.89 -3.04
C VAL A 168 -9.78 -17.51 -4.44
N GLU A 169 -10.70 -18.29 -5.02
CA GLU A 169 -11.39 -17.91 -6.25
C GLU A 169 -12.46 -16.86 -5.96
N LEU A 170 -12.35 -15.70 -6.60
CA LEU A 170 -13.31 -14.60 -6.48
C LEU A 170 -14.22 -14.52 -7.71
N LYS A 171 -15.53 -14.45 -7.43
CA LYS A 171 -16.60 -14.31 -8.42
C LYS A 171 -17.08 -12.87 -8.46
N ARG A 172 -17.52 -12.43 -9.65
CA ARG A 172 -18.16 -11.12 -9.79
C ARG A 172 -19.58 -11.18 -9.27
N ALA A 173 -19.96 -10.23 -8.43
CA ALA A 173 -21.32 -10.07 -7.96
C ALA A 173 -21.63 -8.59 -7.66
N THR A 174 -22.87 -8.18 -7.97
CA THR A 174 -23.41 -6.91 -7.48
C THR A 174 -24.10 -7.15 -6.14
N ILE A 175 -23.52 -6.63 -5.06
CA ILE A 175 -23.99 -6.87 -3.70
C ILE A 175 -23.80 -5.62 -2.83
N ALA A 176 -24.62 -5.48 -1.78
CA ALA A 176 -24.43 -4.48 -0.75
C ALA A 176 -23.47 -5.03 0.32
N ALA A 177 -22.22 -4.59 0.30
CA ALA A 177 -21.17 -5.07 1.20
C ALA A 177 -20.19 -3.96 1.56
N MET A 178 -19.52 -4.09 2.71
CA MET A 178 -18.43 -3.19 3.08
C MET A 178 -17.17 -3.57 2.29
N PRO A 179 -16.54 -2.62 1.57
CA PRO A 179 -15.31 -2.92 0.83
C PRO A 179 -14.20 -3.43 1.75
N SER A 180 -13.55 -4.52 1.37
CA SER A 180 -12.35 -5.03 2.06
C SER A 180 -11.11 -4.16 1.81
N THR A 181 -11.18 -3.28 0.81
CA THR A 181 -10.10 -2.39 0.36
C THR A 181 -10.59 -0.94 0.24
N ILE A 182 -9.72 -0.02 -0.16
CA ILE A 182 -10.16 1.29 -0.65
C ILE A 182 -11.17 1.16 -1.80
N LEU A 183 -12.02 2.18 -1.95
CA LEU A 183 -13.00 2.28 -3.01
C LEU A 183 -12.75 3.54 -3.85
N PRO A 184 -12.46 3.43 -5.15
CA PRO A 184 -12.33 4.59 -6.03
C PRO A 184 -13.57 5.48 -5.98
N MET A 185 -13.37 6.79 -5.82
CA MET A 185 -14.47 7.73 -5.66
C MET A 185 -15.36 7.82 -6.90
N GLU A 186 -14.80 7.59 -8.08
CA GLU A 186 -15.54 7.59 -9.35
C GLU A 186 -16.66 6.55 -9.34
N ALA A 187 -16.43 5.38 -8.75
CA ALA A 187 -17.43 4.33 -8.64
C ALA A 187 -18.60 4.72 -7.73
N LEU A 188 -18.29 5.42 -6.62
CA LEU A 188 -19.31 5.97 -5.72
C LEU A 188 -20.16 7.02 -6.45
N LEU A 189 -19.51 7.95 -7.16
CA LEU A 189 -20.20 9.01 -7.89
C LEU A 189 -21.09 8.45 -9.02
N GLN A 190 -20.63 7.42 -9.74
CA GLN A 190 -21.41 6.77 -10.79
C GLN A 190 -22.59 5.96 -10.25
N SER A 191 -22.49 5.42 -9.04
CA SER A 191 -23.57 4.64 -8.43
C SER A 191 -24.81 5.46 -8.05
N ASN A 192 -24.70 6.80 -8.04
CA ASN A 192 -25.72 7.73 -7.54
C ASN A 192 -26.17 7.45 -6.09
N GLN A 193 -25.38 6.72 -5.31
CA GLN A 193 -25.65 6.44 -3.90
C GLN A 193 -25.00 7.52 -3.01
N ILE A 194 -25.76 8.02 -2.04
CA ILE A 194 -25.22 8.90 -0.99
C ILE A 194 -24.67 8.01 0.12
N ILE A 195 -23.36 7.78 0.10
CA ILE A 195 -22.67 6.95 1.10
C ILE A 195 -21.75 7.86 1.90
N GLY A 196 -22.09 8.06 3.18
CA GLY A 196 -21.25 8.78 4.14
C GLY A 196 -20.29 7.86 4.90
N GLY A 197 -19.42 8.43 5.73
CA GLY A 197 -18.60 7.67 6.66
C GLY A 197 -17.33 7.04 6.09
N CYS A 198 -16.85 7.52 4.94
CA CYS A 198 -15.48 7.26 4.48
C CYS A 198 -14.60 8.49 4.62
N ASP A 199 -13.30 8.24 4.84
CA ASP A 199 -12.25 9.25 4.71
C ASP A 199 -11.70 9.23 3.28
N ILE A 200 -11.47 10.41 2.71
CA ILE A 200 -11.05 10.57 1.32
C ILE A 200 -9.54 10.80 1.24
N TYR A 201 -8.88 10.03 0.37
CA TYR A 201 -7.44 10.09 0.19
C TYR A 201 -7.06 10.21 -1.29
N ASN A 202 -6.09 11.09 -1.57
CA ASN A 202 -5.36 11.09 -2.84
C ASN A 202 -4.32 9.97 -2.81
N LEU A 203 -4.34 9.12 -3.82
CA LEU A 203 -3.46 7.97 -3.97
C LEU A 203 -2.83 7.99 -5.35
N TYR A 204 -1.91 7.05 -5.57
CA TYR A 204 -1.21 6.89 -6.82
C TYR A 204 -1.20 5.43 -7.21
N ARG A 205 -1.29 5.15 -8.52
CA ARG A 205 -0.98 3.84 -9.11
C ARG A 205 0.24 3.97 -10.01
N TYR A 206 0.93 2.86 -10.24
CA TYR A 206 2.02 2.83 -11.21
C TYR A 206 1.50 2.99 -12.64
N GLN A 207 2.19 3.77 -13.45
CA GLN A 207 2.05 3.77 -14.90
C GLN A 207 3.08 2.80 -15.48
N GLN A 208 2.60 1.67 -15.97
CA GLN A 208 3.43 0.67 -16.64
C GLN A 208 3.37 0.89 -18.15
N PRO A 209 4.47 0.60 -18.88
CA PRO A 209 4.48 0.69 -20.33
C PRO A 209 3.55 -0.36 -20.94
N ASN A 210 2.89 -0.01 -22.05
CA ASN A 210 1.93 -0.88 -22.74
C ASN A 210 2.52 -2.23 -23.23
N SER A 211 3.85 -2.39 -23.22
CA SER A 211 4.58 -3.58 -23.64
C SER A 211 5.05 -4.49 -22.48
N ALA A 212 4.62 -4.24 -21.24
CA ALA A 212 5.11 -4.95 -20.05
C ALA A 212 4.57 -6.39 -19.85
N SER A 213 4.14 -7.09 -20.91
CA SER A 213 3.74 -8.50 -20.84
C SER A 213 4.98 -9.40 -20.77
N SER A 214 5.59 -9.54 -19.59
CA SER A 214 6.60 -10.59 -19.38
C SER A 214 5.92 -11.88 -18.89
N ASP A 215 5.79 -12.85 -19.77
CA ASP A 215 5.03 -14.09 -19.55
C ASP A 215 5.68 -15.09 -18.58
N SER A 216 6.95 -14.95 -18.19
CA SER A 216 7.58 -15.93 -17.28
C SER A 216 7.28 -15.64 -15.82
N GLU A 217 6.74 -16.61 -15.08
CA GLU A 217 6.31 -16.53 -13.67
C GLU A 217 7.34 -15.88 -12.72
N ARG A 218 8.63 -16.17 -12.92
CA ARG A 218 9.72 -15.62 -12.10
C ARG A 218 10.05 -14.16 -12.39
N ALA A 219 9.85 -13.72 -13.64
CA ALA A 219 10.27 -12.40 -14.08
C ALA A 219 9.49 -11.31 -13.33
N GLY A 220 10.24 -10.39 -12.75
CA GLY A 220 9.72 -9.22 -12.04
C GLY A 220 9.18 -9.51 -10.64
N PHE A 221 9.15 -10.76 -10.14
CA PHE A 221 8.77 -11.04 -8.74
C PHE A 221 9.88 -11.69 -7.90
N LEU A 222 10.59 -12.69 -8.44
CA LEU A 222 11.64 -13.43 -7.71
C LEU A 222 13.06 -13.13 -8.22
N ASP A 223 13.24 -12.11 -9.06
CA ASP A 223 14.56 -11.69 -9.55
C ASP A 223 15.02 -10.36 -8.95
N SER A 224 16.22 -9.90 -9.30
CA SER A 224 16.78 -8.61 -8.89
C SER A 224 16.60 -7.48 -9.90
N GLU A 225 15.82 -7.70 -10.97
CA GLU A 225 15.69 -6.71 -12.04
C GLU A 225 14.77 -5.55 -11.61
N PRO A 226 15.19 -4.29 -11.84
CA PRO A 226 14.33 -3.14 -11.63
C PRO A 226 13.06 -3.20 -12.49
N SER A 227 11.95 -2.77 -11.93
CA SER A 227 10.68 -2.63 -12.63
C SER A 227 10.71 -1.42 -13.55
N ASN A 228 10.22 -1.58 -14.78
CA ASN A 228 10.06 -0.48 -15.72
C ASN A 228 8.75 0.30 -15.44
N ILE A 229 8.87 1.43 -14.74
CA ILE A 229 7.77 2.32 -14.39
C ILE A 229 7.96 3.66 -15.07
N GLU A 230 6.98 4.07 -15.89
CA GLU A 230 7.00 5.36 -16.60
C GLU A 230 6.64 6.54 -15.70
N GLY A 231 5.87 6.29 -14.65
CA GLY A 231 5.40 7.32 -13.73
C GLY A 231 4.33 6.84 -12.77
N PHE A 232 3.61 7.82 -12.21
CA PHE A 232 2.56 7.61 -11.23
C PHE A 232 1.29 8.36 -11.68
N VAL A 233 0.16 7.65 -11.71
CA VAL A 233 -1.14 8.25 -12.05
C VAL A 233 -1.91 8.49 -10.74
N PRO A 234 -2.28 9.76 -10.42
CA PRO A 234 -3.06 10.04 -9.23
C PRO A 234 -4.51 9.58 -9.38
N PHE A 235 -5.12 9.17 -8.28
CA PHE A 235 -6.56 8.90 -8.19
C PHE A 235 -7.08 9.19 -6.78
N VAL A 236 -8.40 9.28 -6.62
CA VAL A 236 -9.04 9.56 -5.34
C VAL A 236 -9.81 8.32 -4.89
N ALA A 237 -9.65 7.92 -3.62
CA ALA A 237 -10.41 6.82 -3.06
C ALA A 237 -10.94 7.13 -1.67
N GLY A 238 -12.09 6.54 -1.35
CA GLY A 238 -12.64 6.46 -0.01
C GLY A 238 -12.08 5.25 0.74
N TYR A 239 -11.77 5.44 2.02
CA TYR A 239 -11.45 4.37 2.96
C TYR A 239 -12.51 4.34 4.07
N PHE A 240 -13.08 3.15 4.30
CA PHE A 240 -14.09 2.93 5.32
C PHE A 240 -13.42 2.28 6.54
N SER A 241 -13.10 3.10 7.54
CA SER A 241 -12.46 2.64 8.78
C SER A 241 -13.43 1.92 9.73
N GLN A 242 -14.74 2.04 9.48
CA GLN A 242 -15.81 1.46 10.29
C GLN A 242 -16.89 0.84 9.41
N ASN A 243 -17.53 -0.20 9.92
CA ASN A 243 -18.69 -0.80 9.27
C ASN A 243 -19.85 0.20 9.29
N LEU A 244 -20.40 0.48 8.12
CA LEU A 244 -21.56 1.32 7.97
C LEU A 244 -22.84 0.52 8.20
N SER A 245 -23.89 1.19 8.68
CA SER A 245 -25.22 0.60 8.77
C SER A 245 -25.82 0.30 7.39
N HIS A 246 -25.39 1.04 6.37
CA HIS A 246 -25.82 0.90 4.99
C HIS A 246 -24.59 0.77 4.08
N PRO A 247 -24.14 -0.46 3.80
CA PRO A 247 -23.01 -0.67 2.91
C PRO A 247 -23.33 -0.26 1.47
N PRO A 248 -22.33 0.18 0.69
CA PRO A 248 -22.49 0.50 -0.73
C PRO A 248 -22.90 -0.72 -1.55
N MET A 249 -23.87 -0.54 -2.46
CA MET A 249 -24.26 -1.58 -3.43
C MET A 249 -23.49 -1.36 -4.73
N LEU A 250 -22.47 -2.18 -4.96
CA LEU A 250 -21.53 -2.05 -6.08
C LEU A 250 -21.21 -3.42 -6.66
N GLU A 251 -20.48 -3.44 -7.76
CA GLU A 251 -19.90 -4.67 -8.31
C GLU A 251 -18.56 -4.98 -7.61
N TYR A 252 -18.45 -6.19 -7.09
CA TYR A 252 -17.30 -6.69 -6.36
C TYR A 252 -16.78 -7.99 -6.99
N TYR A 253 -15.48 -8.24 -6.84
CA TYR A 253 -14.95 -9.59 -6.76
C TYR A 253 -15.04 -10.07 -5.32
N THR A 254 -15.70 -11.21 -5.11
CA THR A 254 -16.01 -11.74 -3.78
C THR A 254 -16.02 -13.26 -3.73
N ASP A 255 -15.73 -13.80 -2.55
CA ASP A 255 -15.94 -15.20 -2.16
C ASP A 255 -17.35 -15.44 -1.57
N HIS A 256 -18.17 -14.38 -1.47
CA HIS A 256 -19.49 -14.33 -0.82
C HIS A 256 -19.47 -14.46 0.71
N GLU A 257 -18.30 -14.45 1.34
CA GLU A 257 -18.16 -14.56 2.80
C GLU A 257 -17.50 -13.30 3.34
N ASP A 258 -16.18 -13.18 3.16
CA ASP A 258 -15.34 -12.20 3.87
C ASP A 258 -14.64 -11.20 2.95
N ILE A 259 -14.49 -11.50 1.66
CA ILE A 259 -13.72 -10.68 0.71
C ILE A 259 -14.67 -9.94 -0.23
N TYR A 260 -14.61 -8.61 -0.24
CA TYR A 260 -15.38 -7.74 -1.12
C TYR A 260 -14.45 -6.68 -1.73
N ILE A 261 -13.79 -7.03 -2.83
CA ILE A 261 -12.86 -6.14 -3.54
C ILE A 261 -13.64 -5.41 -4.64
N PRO A 262 -13.75 -4.06 -4.62
CA PRO A 262 -14.48 -3.33 -5.65
C PRO A 262 -13.89 -3.58 -7.03
N LEU A 263 -14.72 -3.95 -8.01
CA LEU A 263 -14.28 -4.13 -9.40
C LEU A 263 -13.61 -2.86 -9.93
N ALA A 264 -14.13 -1.69 -9.54
CA ALA A 264 -13.56 -0.41 -9.92
C ALA A 264 -12.11 -0.23 -9.48
N LEU A 265 -11.71 -0.79 -8.32
CA LEU A 265 -10.32 -0.72 -7.88
C LEU A 265 -9.42 -1.58 -8.78
N ILE A 266 -9.86 -2.78 -9.14
CA ILE A 266 -9.12 -3.68 -10.04
C ILE A 266 -8.85 -2.99 -11.37
N ASN A 267 -9.90 -2.48 -12.00
CA ASN A 267 -9.80 -1.84 -13.31
C ASN A 267 -8.93 -0.59 -13.25
N LEU A 268 -9.11 0.23 -12.19
CA LEU A 268 -8.28 1.41 -11.96
C LEU A 268 -6.79 1.04 -11.85
N LEU A 269 -6.44 0.02 -11.06
CA LEU A 269 -5.04 -0.37 -10.88
C LEU A 269 -4.42 -0.97 -12.15
N ARG A 270 -5.21 -1.62 -13.00
CA ARG A 270 -4.80 -2.06 -14.35
C ARG A 270 -4.62 -0.91 -15.35
N GLY A 271 -5.14 0.27 -15.03
CA GLY A 271 -5.23 1.37 -15.99
C GLY A 271 -6.35 1.21 -17.02
N GLU A 272 -7.28 0.29 -16.78
CA GLU A 272 -8.53 0.19 -17.51
C GLU A 272 -9.44 1.32 -17.03
N ILE A 273 -9.62 2.34 -17.86
CA ILE A 273 -10.58 3.42 -17.57
C ILE A 273 -11.97 2.84 -17.81
N HIS A 274 -12.84 2.91 -16.79
CA HIS A 274 -14.27 2.72 -16.99
C HIS A 274 -14.80 3.81 -17.91
N ALA A 275 -15.21 3.42 -19.13
CA ALA A 275 -16.10 4.20 -19.98
C ALA A 275 -17.54 4.10 -19.46
#